data_AF-A0A7V9FI75-F1
#
_entry.id   AF-A0A7V9FI75-F1
#
_cell.length_a   1.000
_cell.length_b   1.000
_cell.length_c   1.000
_cell.angle_alpha   90.00
_cell.angle_beta   90.00
_cell.angle_gamma   90.00
#
_symmetry.space_group_name_H-M   'P 1'
#
loop_
_entity.id
_entity.type
_entity.pdbx_description
1 polymer ?
#
loop_
_entity_poly.entity_id
_entity_poly.type
_entity_poly.pdbx_seq_one_letter_code
_entity_poly.pdbx_strand_id
1 'polypeptide(L)'
;MELVRSGVEVFAREAEAWGLTPGPALTIALAPVMAALAFIAAVPFPRWFLWLIDEDSLLETLQFVLILAAAVLLARLSATLFRGGRGGMGTLYLLATLGAVFVAGEEISWGQRIFGWSTPEALETLNAQQEISVHNIHGLHGPFIYAVMLSGMYGTVLPILALTLPPERRRSPAAYLLLPPLCLVPAFFMPFGYRLCRLVLRPELYVAPGYRVFVITEFNELTEVCLYFGLLVFVWLNLRRLRPGATAA
;
A
#
# COMPACT_ATOMS: atom_id res chain seq x y z
N MET A 1 -32.56 -2.65 -4.34
CA MET A 1 -32.27 -1.59 -5.34
C MET A 1 -32.00 -0.24 -4.66
N GLU A 2 -32.76 0.13 -3.63
CA GLU A 2 -32.59 1.38 -2.87
C GLU A 2 -31.28 1.46 -2.06
N LEU A 3 -30.86 0.35 -1.41
CA LEU A 3 -29.58 0.27 -0.68
C LEU A 3 -28.36 0.49 -1.60
N VAL A 4 -28.41 -0.04 -2.83
CA VAL A 4 -27.35 0.11 -3.83
C VAL A 4 -27.28 1.55 -4.33
N ARG A 5 -28.43 2.20 -4.56
CA ARG A 5 -28.49 3.62 -4.92
C ARG A 5 -27.90 4.51 -3.82
N SER A 6 -28.25 4.23 -2.56
CA SER A 6 -27.69 4.91 -1.40
C SER A 6 -26.16 4.76 -1.30
N GLY A 7 -25.62 3.55 -1.53
CA GLY A 7 -24.18 3.32 -1.53
C GLY A 7 -23.43 4.08 -2.64
N VAL A 8 -23.98 4.13 -3.85
CA VAL A 8 -23.39 4.88 -4.98
C VAL A 8 -23.38 6.38 -4.70
N GLU A 9 -24.45 6.92 -4.12
CA GLU A 9 -24.52 8.34 -3.74
C GLU A 9 -23.51 8.69 -2.64
N VAL A 10 -23.36 7.83 -1.63
CA VAL A 10 -22.34 8.02 -0.58
C VAL A 10 -20.95 8.00 -1.20
N PHE A 11 -20.64 7.02 -2.05
CA PHE A 11 -19.34 6.94 -2.73
C PHE A 11 -19.05 8.19 -3.56
N ALA A 12 -20.02 8.67 -4.35
CA ALA A 12 -19.87 9.85 -5.18
C ALA A 12 -19.63 11.13 -4.34
N ARG A 13 -20.40 11.32 -3.25
CA ARG A 13 -20.22 12.46 -2.34
C ARG A 13 -18.88 12.43 -1.63
N GLU A 14 -18.39 11.24 -1.25
CA GLU A 14 -17.07 11.11 -0.64
C GLU A 14 -15.96 11.37 -1.67
N ALA A 15 -16.08 10.88 -2.91
CA ALA A 15 -15.13 11.21 -3.98
C ALA A 15 -15.08 12.73 -4.26
N GLU A 16 -16.24 13.38 -4.35
CA GLU A 16 -16.35 14.83 -4.55
C GLU A 16 -15.71 15.61 -3.40
N ALA A 17 -15.91 15.17 -2.15
CA ALA A 17 -15.26 15.76 -0.98
C ALA A 17 -13.74 15.70 -1.05
N TRP A 18 -13.16 14.85 -1.90
CA TRP A 18 -11.72 14.73 -2.20
C TRP A 18 -11.29 15.44 -3.51
N GLY A 19 -12.19 16.16 -4.17
CA GLY A 19 -11.93 16.83 -5.44
C GLY A 19 -11.77 15.85 -6.60
N LEU A 20 -12.49 14.73 -6.56
CA LEU A 20 -12.54 13.72 -7.61
C LEU A 20 -13.94 13.66 -8.22
N THR A 21 -14.00 13.54 -9.54
CA THR A 21 -15.24 13.14 -10.22
C THR A 21 -15.45 11.62 -10.05
N PRO A 22 -16.68 11.10 -10.25
CA PRO A 22 -16.97 9.68 -10.05
C PRO A 22 -16.12 8.72 -10.90
N GLY A 23 -15.75 9.13 -12.13
CA GLY A 23 -14.94 8.31 -13.04
C GLY A 23 -13.55 7.98 -12.46
N PRO A 24 -12.66 8.97 -12.22
CA PRO A 24 -11.36 8.77 -11.59
C PRO A 24 -11.45 8.05 -10.24
N ALA A 25 -12.44 8.35 -9.41
CA ALA A 25 -12.63 7.67 -8.14
C ALA A 25 -12.92 6.17 -8.33
N LEU A 26 -13.77 5.83 -9.30
CA LEU A 26 -14.04 4.43 -9.66
C LEU A 26 -12.81 3.75 -10.25
N THR A 27 -12.04 4.42 -11.11
CA THR A 27 -10.79 3.88 -11.66
C THR A 27 -9.80 3.54 -10.55
N ILE A 28 -9.63 4.42 -9.56
CA ILE A 28 -8.77 4.19 -8.39
C ILE A 28 -9.25 2.96 -7.60
N ALA A 29 -10.56 2.86 -7.37
CA ALA A 29 -11.15 1.74 -6.61
C ALA A 29 -11.04 0.39 -7.35
N LEU A 30 -11.16 0.41 -8.68
CA LEU A 30 -11.10 -0.81 -9.50
C LEU A 30 -9.67 -1.26 -9.79
N ALA A 31 -8.67 -0.36 -9.79
CA ALA A 31 -7.28 -0.69 -10.10
C ALA A 31 -6.73 -1.92 -9.33
N PRO A 32 -6.80 -1.99 -7.98
CA PRO A 32 -6.31 -3.17 -7.25
C PRO A 32 -7.10 -4.44 -7.57
N VAL A 33 -8.41 -4.33 -7.78
CA VAL A 33 -9.26 -5.47 -8.17
C VAL A 33 -8.85 -6.00 -9.54
N MET A 34 -8.65 -5.12 -10.51
CA MET A 34 -8.20 -5.49 -11.85
C MET A 34 -6.79 -6.10 -11.83
N ALA A 35 -5.89 -5.59 -10.99
CA ALA A 35 -4.56 -6.17 -10.81
C ALA A 35 -4.64 -7.59 -10.22
N ALA A 36 -5.50 -7.81 -9.21
CA ALA A 36 -5.74 -9.15 -8.65
C ALA A 36 -6.34 -10.13 -9.67
N LEU A 37 -7.31 -9.67 -10.47
CA LEU A 37 -7.87 -10.50 -11.54
C LEU A 37 -6.83 -10.86 -12.61
N ALA A 38 -5.98 -9.90 -13.00
CA ALA A 38 -4.89 -10.14 -13.94
C ALA A 38 -3.86 -11.14 -13.39
N PHE A 39 -3.49 -11.01 -12.11
CA PHE A 39 -2.61 -11.94 -11.42
C PHE A 39 -3.18 -13.36 -11.40
N ILE A 40 -4.45 -13.51 -10.99
CA ILE A 40 -5.14 -14.81 -10.97
C ILE A 40 -5.22 -15.40 -12.39
N ALA A 41 -5.50 -14.57 -13.40
CA ALA A 41 -5.55 -15.02 -14.79
C ALA A 41 -4.18 -15.48 -15.33
N ALA A 42 -3.06 -15.02 -14.75
CA ALA A 42 -1.72 -15.44 -15.13
C ALA A 42 -1.32 -16.80 -14.50
N VAL A 43 -1.92 -17.21 -13.38
CA VAL A 43 -1.58 -18.45 -12.65
C VAL A 43 -1.56 -19.73 -13.52
N PRO A 44 -2.47 -19.95 -14.49
CA PRO A 44 -2.42 -21.12 -15.36
C PRO A 44 -1.27 -21.10 -16.38
N PHE A 45 -0.55 -19.98 -16.52
CA PHE A 45 0.49 -19.76 -17.52
C PHE A 45 1.85 -19.51 -16.84
N PRO A 46 2.62 -20.55 -16.51
CA PRO A 46 3.81 -20.44 -15.66
C PRO A 46 4.83 -19.39 -16.12
N ARG A 47 5.06 -19.26 -17.44
CA ARG A 47 6.00 -18.25 -17.97
C ARG A 47 5.56 -16.82 -17.66
N TRP A 48 4.27 -16.52 -17.79
CA TRP A 48 3.74 -15.20 -17.49
C TRP A 48 3.64 -14.97 -15.99
N PHE A 49 3.28 -16.01 -15.24
CA PHE A 49 3.23 -15.95 -13.79
C PHE A 49 4.61 -15.66 -13.21
N LEU A 50 5.64 -16.44 -13.56
CA LEU A 50 7.02 -16.20 -13.09
C LEU A 50 7.52 -14.81 -13.46
N TRP A 51 7.25 -14.32 -14.68
CA TRP A 51 7.62 -12.94 -15.04
C TRP A 51 7.00 -11.86 -14.12
N LEU A 52 5.86 -12.14 -13.48
CA LEU A 52 5.24 -11.23 -12.51
C LEU A 52 5.89 -11.29 -11.12
N ILE A 53 6.46 -12.43 -10.71
CA ILE A 53 6.78 -12.72 -9.29
C ILE A 53 8.22 -13.19 -9.02
N ASP A 54 9.03 -13.46 -10.04
CA ASP A 54 10.43 -13.89 -9.88
C ASP A 54 11.32 -12.77 -9.29
N GLU A 55 12.57 -13.07 -8.94
CA GLU A 55 13.53 -12.03 -8.52
C GLU A 55 13.76 -11.01 -9.65
N ASP A 56 13.78 -9.72 -9.30
CA ASP A 56 13.76 -8.57 -10.22
C ASP A 56 12.53 -8.54 -11.15
N SER A 57 11.40 -9.08 -10.68
CA SER A 57 10.14 -9.11 -11.44
C SER A 57 9.48 -7.74 -11.63
N LEU A 58 8.43 -7.74 -12.44
CA LEU A 58 7.57 -6.58 -12.61
C LEU A 58 7.01 -6.09 -11.26
N LEU A 59 6.59 -6.99 -10.36
CA LEU A 59 5.99 -6.58 -9.09
C LEU A 59 7.03 -5.96 -8.16
N GLU A 60 8.23 -6.54 -8.00
CA GLU A 60 9.32 -5.94 -7.22
C GLU A 60 9.71 -4.55 -7.75
N THR A 61 9.82 -4.43 -9.07
CA THR A 61 10.10 -3.14 -9.71
C THR A 61 8.99 -2.12 -9.42
N LEU A 62 7.73 -2.54 -9.47
CA LEU A 62 6.59 -1.69 -9.15
C LEU A 62 6.55 -1.33 -7.66
N GLN A 63 6.86 -2.27 -6.77
CA GLN A 63 6.98 -2.06 -5.32
C GLN A 63 7.95 -0.90 -5.07
N PHE A 64 9.19 -1.04 -5.56
CA PHE A 64 10.23 -0.01 -5.44
C PHE A 64 9.80 1.35 -6.01
N VAL A 65 9.31 1.38 -7.25
CA VAL A 65 8.94 2.65 -7.91
C VAL A 65 7.79 3.35 -7.17
N LEU A 66 6.77 2.60 -6.75
CA LEU A 66 5.62 3.17 -6.06
C LEU A 66 5.99 3.69 -4.66
N ILE A 67 6.74 2.91 -3.88
CA ILE A 67 7.12 3.31 -2.52
C ILE A 67 8.13 4.47 -2.55
N LEU A 68 9.05 4.51 -3.51
CA LEU A 68 9.97 5.63 -3.70
C LEU A 68 9.20 6.90 -4.10
N ALA A 69 8.26 6.80 -5.05
CA ALA A 69 7.40 7.93 -5.42
C ALA A 69 6.58 8.41 -4.22
N ALA A 70 6.04 7.49 -3.42
CA ALA A 70 5.29 7.83 -2.20
C ALA A 70 6.20 8.54 -1.19
N ALA A 71 7.43 8.07 -0.98
CA ALA A 71 8.41 8.70 -0.09
C ALA A 71 8.69 10.16 -0.48
N VAL A 72 8.87 10.44 -1.78
CA VAL A 72 9.06 11.80 -2.28
C VAL A 72 7.85 12.69 -2.00
N LEU A 73 6.63 12.17 -2.22
CA LEU A 73 5.41 12.94 -1.94
C LEU A 73 5.19 13.13 -0.42
N LEU A 74 5.51 12.13 0.39
CA LEU A 74 5.45 12.20 1.86
C LEU A 74 6.41 13.28 2.39
N ALA A 75 7.64 13.31 1.88
CA ALA A 75 8.63 14.33 2.22
C ALA A 75 8.12 15.74 1.89
N ARG A 76 7.55 15.90 0.70
CA ARG A 76 6.96 17.17 0.26
C ARG A 76 5.77 17.57 1.15
N LEU A 77 4.91 16.63 1.51
CA LEU A 77 3.75 16.87 2.36
C LEU A 77 4.18 17.26 3.77
N SER A 78 5.13 16.53 4.36
CA SER A 78 5.75 16.85 5.65
C SER A 78 6.29 18.28 5.66
N ALA A 79 7.12 18.65 4.67
CA ALA A 79 7.67 20.00 4.56
C ALA A 79 6.59 21.08 4.38
N THR A 80 5.51 20.77 3.66
CA THR A 80 4.37 21.69 3.50
C THR A 80 3.64 21.91 4.82
N LEU A 81 3.43 20.85 5.60
CA LEU A 81 2.78 20.90 6.91
C LEU A 81 3.61 21.67 7.94
N PHE A 82 4.93 21.49 7.96
CA PHE A 82 5.83 22.29 8.81
C PHE A 82 5.75 23.78 8.47
N ARG A 83 5.83 24.16 7.19
CA ARG A 83 5.70 25.56 6.76
C ARG A 83 4.33 26.14 7.08
N GLY A 84 3.29 25.32 7.08
CA GLY A 84 1.92 25.70 7.44
C GLY A 84 1.63 25.73 8.94
N GLY A 85 2.64 25.63 9.81
CA GLY A 85 2.48 25.66 11.27
C GLY A 85 1.88 24.39 11.88
N ARG A 86 1.73 23.30 11.12
CA ARG A 86 1.15 22.03 11.57
C ARG A 86 2.23 21.02 11.97
N GLY A 87 3.14 21.43 12.85
CA GLY A 87 4.36 20.69 13.20
C GLY A 87 4.12 19.24 13.62
N GLY A 88 3.09 18.95 14.42
CA GLY A 88 2.76 17.58 14.83
C GLY A 88 2.45 16.65 13.65
N MET A 89 1.65 17.11 12.69
CA MET A 89 1.39 16.35 11.45
C MET A 89 2.62 16.33 10.55
N GLY A 90 3.40 17.41 10.49
CA GLY A 90 4.68 17.44 9.79
C GLY A 90 5.62 16.33 10.26
N THR A 91 5.75 16.15 11.57
CA THR A 91 6.57 15.08 12.18
C THR A 91 6.02 13.69 11.85
N LEU A 92 4.71 13.47 11.95
CA LEU A 92 4.10 12.19 11.58
C LEU A 92 4.44 11.80 10.12
N TYR A 93 4.28 12.74 9.19
CA TYR A 93 4.59 12.52 7.78
C TYR A 93 6.08 12.42 7.50
N LEU A 94 6.94 13.03 8.33
CA LEU A 94 8.39 12.83 8.26
C LEU A 94 8.77 11.40 8.67
N LEU A 95 8.19 10.89 9.76
CA LEU A 95 8.41 9.50 10.18
C LEU A 95 7.91 8.51 9.12
N ALA A 96 6.74 8.78 8.52
CA ALA A 96 6.24 8.00 7.39
C ALA A 96 7.17 8.07 6.16
N THR A 97 7.79 9.23 5.90
CA THR A 97 8.81 9.38 4.84
C THR A 97 10.01 8.49 5.10
N LEU A 98 10.56 8.52 6.33
CA LEU A 98 11.71 7.70 6.70
C LEU A 98 11.40 6.20 6.60
N GLY A 99 10.21 5.79 7.05
CA GLY A 99 9.71 4.43 6.87
C GLY A 99 9.62 4.03 5.40
N ALA A 100 9.04 4.89 4.55
CA ALA A 100 8.92 4.61 3.11
C ALA A 100 10.29 4.54 2.41
N VAL A 101 11.26 5.38 2.79
CA VAL A 101 12.64 5.29 2.27
C VAL A 101 13.32 3.99 2.71
N PHE A 102 13.11 3.59 3.97
CA PHE A 102 13.63 2.31 4.46
C PHE A 102 13.05 1.14 3.67
N VAL A 103 11.73 1.08 3.51
CA VAL A 103 11.08 0.05 2.69
C VAL A 103 11.60 0.09 1.25
N ALA A 104 11.70 1.27 0.63
CA ALA A 104 12.27 1.39 -0.73
C ALA A 104 13.69 0.82 -0.83
N GLY A 105 14.51 1.01 0.20
CA GLY A 105 15.83 0.39 0.28
C GLY A 105 15.75 -1.13 0.35
N GLU A 106 14.89 -1.67 1.21
CA GLU A 106 14.67 -3.11 1.36
C GLU A 106 14.25 -3.77 0.05
N GLU A 107 13.30 -3.18 -0.70
CA GLU A 107 12.79 -3.72 -1.98
C GLU A 107 13.86 -3.93 -3.07
N ILE A 108 15.00 -3.22 -2.99
CA ILE A 108 16.12 -3.36 -3.94
C ILE A 108 17.41 -3.82 -3.25
N SER A 109 17.28 -4.38 -2.06
CA SER A 109 18.40 -4.86 -1.25
C SER A 109 19.49 -3.79 -1.06
N TRP A 110 19.05 -2.56 -0.80
CA TRP A 110 19.86 -1.35 -0.66
C TRP A 110 20.72 -1.00 -1.88
N GLY A 111 20.35 -1.49 -3.06
CA GLY A 111 21.11 -1.31 -4.29
C GLY A 111 22.32 -2.25 -4.41
N GLN A 112 22.36 -3.34 -3.64
CA GLN A 112 23.43 -4.34 -3.69
C GLN A 112 23.76 -4.77 -5.12
N ARG A 113 22.73 -5.12 -5.92
CA ARG A 113 22.88 -5.53 -7.32
C ARG A 113 23.34 -4.38 -8.22
N ILE A 114 22.87 -3.15 -7.96
CA ILE A 114 23.19 -1.95 -8.74
C ILE A 114 24.65 -1.55 -8.57
N PHE A 115 25.16 -1.60 -7.34
CA PHE A 115 26.52 -1.17 -6.99
C PHE A 115 27.53 -2.31 -6.90
N GLY A 116 27.09 -3.56 -7.09
CA GLY A 116 27.95 -4.75 -7.04
C GLY A 116 28.51 -5.02 -5.64
N TRP A 117 27.76 -4.69 -4.59
CA TRP A 117 28.19 -4.95 -3.23
C TRP A 117 28.15 -6.45 -2.92
N SER A 118 29.19 -6.96 -2.26
CA SER A 118 29.19 -8.29 -1.69
C SER A 118 28.33 -8.31 -0.42
N THR A 119 27.63 -9.40 -0.20
CA THR A 119 26.91 -9.65 1.04
C THR A 119 27.92 -9.77 2.19
N PRO A 120 27.74 -9.03 3.29
CA PRO A 120 28.58 -9.21 4.46
C PRO A 120 28.49 -10.65 4.99
N GLU A 121 29.63 -11.24 5.39
CA GLU A 121 29.70 -12.60 5.93
C GLU A 121 28.75 -12.84 7.11
N ALA A 122 28.51 -11.79 7.92
CA ALA A 122 27.54 -11.80 9.02
C ALA A 122 26.08 -11.97 8.56
N LEU A 123 25.75 -11.59 7.33
CA LEU A 123 24.41 -11.71 6.73
C LEU A 123 24.28 -12.95 5.85
N GLU A 124 25.36 -13.45 5.24
CA GLU A 124 25.33 -14.67 4.42
C GLU A 124 24.80 -15.91 5.18
N THR A 125 25.05 -15.97 6.49
CA THR A 125 24.59 -17.09 7.34
C THR A 125 23.17 -16.91 7.87
N LEU A 126 22.61 -15.70 7.80
CA LEU A 126 21.31 -15.32 8.37
C LEU A 126 20.22 -15.04 7.33
N ASN A 127 20.63 -14.61 6.13
CA ASN A 127 19.75 -14.32 5.00
C ASN A 127 19.93 -15.42 3.94
N ALA A 128 18.89 -16.24 3.76
CA ALA A 128 18.91 -17.37 2.83
C ALA A 128 19.07 -16.95 1.35
N GLN A 129 18.78 -15.69 1.01
CA GLN A 129 18.98 -15.11 -0.33
C GLN A 129 20.34 -14.43 -0.49
N GLN A 130 21.19 -14.47 0.55
CA GLN A 130 22.49 -13.80 0.55
C GLN A 130 22.37 -12.32 0.15
N GLU A 131 21.41 -11.60 0.71
CA GLU A 131 21.22 -10.17 0.44
C GLU A 131 21.50 -9.29 1.66
N ILE A 132 21.77 -8.01 1.40
CA ILE A 132 21.90 -6.94 2.41
C ILE A 132 20.53 -6.58 3.01
N SER A 133 19.43 -6.88 2.29
CA SER A 133 18.07 -6.69 2.79
C SER A 133 17.87 -7.43 4.12
N VAL A 134 17.18 -6.78 5.06
CA VAL A 134 16.93 -7.34 6.40
C VAL A 134 15.54 -7.95 6.53
N HIS A 135 14.61 -7.61 5.63
CA HIS A 135 13.26 -8.17 5.61
C HIS A 135 13.22 -9.68 5.30
N ASN A 136 14.32 -10.22 4.72
CA ASN A 136 14.50 -11.64 4.39
C ASN A 136 15.27 -12.43 5.48
N ILE A 137 15.72 -11.74 6.55
CA ILE A 137 16.37 -12.39 7.69
C ILE A 137 15.32 -13.12 8.53
N HIS A 138 15.57 -14.40 8.82
CA HIS A 138 14.73 -15.20 9.71
C HIS A 138 14.54 -14.53 11.08
N GLY A 139 13.29 -14.14 11.38
CA GLY A 139 12.91 -13.48 12.64
C GLY A 139 12.43 -12.02 12.49
N LEU A 140 12.87 -11.30 11.45
CA LEU A 140 12.44 -9.92 11.17
C LEU A 140 11.32 -9.84 10.12
N HIS A 141 11.14 -10.90 9.34
CA HIS A 141 10.04 -11.06 8.38
C HIS A 141 8.65 -10.97 9.04
N GLY A 142 8.47 -11.51 10.26
CA GLY A 142 7.20 -11.49 10.98
C GLY A 142 6.69 -10.08 11.31
N PRO A 143 7.48 -9.24 12.01
CA PRO A 143 7.12 -7.85 12.28
C PRO A 143 6.77 -7.04 11.03
N PHE A 144 7.50 -7.21 9.93
CA PHE A 144 7.22 -6.53 8.65
C PHE A 144 5.83 -6.90 8.12
N ILE A 145 5.50 -8.20 8.08
CA ILE A 145 4.18 -8.70 7.67
C ILE A 145 3.06 -8.07 8.49
N TYR A 146 3.22 -7.99 9.81
CA TYR A 146 2.21 -7.39 10.68
C TYR A 146 2.07 -5.89 10.45
N ALA A 147 3.17 -5.17 10.17
CA ALA A 147 3.12 -3.75 9.82
C ALA A 147 2.31 -3.51 8.53
N VAL A 148 2.54 -4.33 7.49
CA VAL A 148 1.77 -4.32 6.23
C VAL A 148 0.29 -4.61 6.49
N MET A 149 -0.01 -5.65 7.26
CA MET A 149 -1.39 -6.02 7.62
C MET A 149 -2.12 -4.90 8.39
N LEU A 150 -1.46 -4.31 9.40
CA LEU A 150 -2.04 -3.24 10.21
C LEU A 150 -2.25 -1.96 9.41
N SER A 151 -1.33 -1.65 8.48
CA SER A 151 -1.48 -0.51 7.56
C SER A 151 -2.67 -0.70 6.62
N GLY A 152 -2.83 -1.91 6.05
CA GLY A 152 -4.00 -2.29 5.27
C GLY A 152 -5.30 -2.23 6.08
N MET A 153 -5.27 -2.72 7.32
CA MET A 153 -6.43 -2.68 8.22
C MET A 153 -6.85 -1.24 8.52
N TYR A 154 -5.89 -0.37 8.84
CA TYR A 154 -6.13 1.05 9.05
C TYR A 154 -6.80 1.71 7.84
N GLY A 155 -6.24 1.53 6.64
CA GLY A 155 -6.79 2.14 5.42
C GLY A 155 -8.10 1.52 4.92
N THR A 156 -8.44 0.33 5.40
CA THR A 156 -9.73 -0.33 5.13
C THR A 156 -10.80 0.09 6.13
N VAL A 157 -10.53 -0.12 7.42
CA VAL A 157 -11.55 -0.05 8.49
C VAL A 157 -11.85 1.39 8.85
N LEU A 158 -10.83 2.24 8.98
CA LEU A 158 -11.01 3.60 9.46
C LEU A 158 -11.96 4.44 8.58
N PRO A 159 -11.83 4.48 7.23
CA PRO A 159 -12.75 5.27 6.41
C PRO A 159 -14.17 4.71 6.37
N ILE A 160 -14.34 3.40 6.52
CA ILE A 160 -15.67 2.78 6.66
C ILE A 160 -16.30 3.18 7.98
N LEU A 161 -15.56 3.06 9.09
CA LEU A 161 -16.05 3.45 10.41
C LEU A 161 -16.36 4.95 10.49
N ALA A 162 -15.59 5.79 9.80
CA ALA A 162 -15.83 7.22 9.73
C ALA A 162 -17.14 7.59 9.01
N LEU A 163 -17.76 6.68 8.26
CA LEU A 163 -19.12 6.89 7.73
C LEU A 163 -20.18 6.99 8.83
N THR A 164 -19.89 6.47 10.03
CA THR A 164 -20.77 6.61 11.20
C THR A 164 -20.64 7.97 11.89
N LEU A 165 -19.60 8.75 11.54
CA LEU A 165 -19.36 10.07 12.08
C LEU A 165 -20.07 11.15 11.26
N PRO A 166 -20.47 12.27 11.89
CA PRO A 166 -21.08 13.38 11.19
C PRO A 166 -20.09 14.00 10.16
N PRO A 167 -20.57 14.48 9.00
CA PRO A 167 -19.72 14.99 7.91
C PRO A 167 -18.67 16.02 8.33
N GLU A 168 -18.99 16.88 9.29
CA GLU A 168 -18.12 17.96 9.78
C GLU A 168 -16.85 17.40 10.43
N ARG A 169 -16.95 16.27 11.13
CA ARG A 169 -15.80 15.64 11.80
C ARG A 169 -14.87 14.97 10.78
N ARG A 170 -15.44 14.23 9.84
CA ARG A 170 -14.69 13.49 8.80
C ARG A 170 -14.16 14.36 7.67
N ARG A 171 -14.64 15.60 7.54
CA ARG A 171 -14.20 16.61 6.55
C ARG A 171 -13.37 17.74 7.15
N SER A 172 -12.84 17.54 8.35
CA SER A 172 -11.92 18.50 8.96
C SER A 172 -10.53 18.45 8.30
N PRO A 173 -9.74 19.55 8.32
CA PRO A 173 -8.39 19.54 7.77
C PRO A 173 -7.47 18.46 8.35
N ALA A 174 -7.66 18.10 9.62
CA ALA A 174 -6.92 17.01 10.26
C ALA A 174 -7.43 15.63 9.83
N ALA A 175 -8.74 15.45 9.65
CA ALA A 175 -9.31 14.20 9.16
C ALA A 175 -8.79 13.85 7.76
N TYR A 176 -8.71 14.82 6.83
CA TYR A 176 -8.13 14.57 5.50
C TYR A 176 -6.69 14.04 5.56
N LEU A 177 -5.90 14.45 6.56
CA LEU A 177 -4.53 13.98 6.74
C LEU A 177 -4.43 12.57 7.35
N LEU A 178 -5.52 12.01 7.89
CA LEU A 178 -5.52 10.74 8.62
C LEU A 178 -6.59 9.75 8.12
N LEU A 179 -7.47 10.15 7.22
CA LEU A 179 -8.59 9.34 6.77
C LEU A 179 -8.43 9.13 5.26
N PRO A 180 -8.05 7.94 4.78
CA PRO A 180 -8.06 7.68 3.35
C PRO A 180 -9.46 7.85 2.74
N PRO A 181 -9.60 8.35 1.50
CA PRO A 181 -10.89 8.34 0.81
C PRO A 181 -11.41 6.92 0.60
N LEU A 182 -12.74 6.76 0.55
CA LEU A 182 -13.39 5.46 0.34
C LEU A 182 -12.93 4.75 -0.95
N CYS A 183 -12.57 5.48 -1.99
CA CYS A 183 -12.07 4.90 -3.24
C CYS A 183 -10.74 4.15 -3.08
N LEU A 184 -10.00 4.36 -1.99
CA LEU A 184 -8.78 3.61 -1.70
C LEU A 184 -9.00 2.36 -0.85
N VAL A 185 -10.20 2.15 -0.31
CA VAL A 185 -10.51 0.96 0.50
C VAL A 185 -10.11 -0.35 -0.20
N PRO A 186 -10.38 -0.57 -1.51
CA PRO A 186 -9.93 -1.78 -2.17
C PRO A 186 -8.40 -1.98 -2.17
N ALA A 187 -7.62 -0.89 -2.28
CA ALA A 187 -6.16 -0.96 -2.30
C ALA A 187 -5.60 -1.38 -0.93
N PHE A 188 -6.14 -0.82 0.15
CA PHE A 188 -5.77 -1.19 1.52
C PHE A 188 -6.36 -2.54 1.97
N PHE A 189 -7.50 -2.95 1.39
CA PHE A 189 -8.13 -4.22 1.70
C PHE A 189 -7.32 -5.41 1.20
N MET A 190 -6.60 -5.28 0.07
CA MET A 190 -5.79 -6.37 -0.47
C MET A 190 -4.81 -6.98 0.56
N PRO A 191 -3.85 -6.21 1.15
CA PRO A 191 -2.93 -6.76 2.14
C PRO A 191 -3.64 -7.19 3.43
N PHE A 192 -4.66 -6.45 3.88
CA PHE A 192 -5.40 -6.80 5.09
C PHE A 192 -6.17 -8.11 4.95
N GLY A 193 -6.98 -8.23 3.91
CA GLY A 193 -7.81 -9.39 3.61
C GLY A 193 -6.95 -10.62 3.32
N TYR A 194 -5.91 -10.48 2.50
CA TYR A 194 -4.96 -11.56 2.23
C TYR A 194 -4.33 -12.12 3.52
N ARG A 195 -3.78 -11.23 4.36
CA ARG A 195 -3.13 -11.65 5.61
C ARG A 195 -4.12 -12.19 6.64
N LEU A 196 -5.32 -11.62 6.74
CA LEU A 196 -6.39 -12.15 7.58
C LEU A 196 -6.78 -13.57 7.12
N CYS A 197 -6.95 -13.80 5.82
CA CYS A 197 -7.22 -15.12 5.27
C CYS A 197 -6.11 -16.12 5.60
N ARG A 198 -4.83 -15.74 5.46
CA ARG A 198 -3.71 -16.63 5.85
C ARG A 198 -3.69 -16.93 7.34
N LEU A 199 -3.97 -15.96 8.19
CA LEU A 199 -4.00 -16.13 9.65
C LEU A 199 -5.11 -17.08 10.10
N VAL A 200 -6.31 -16.94 9.51
CA VAL A 200 -7.52 -17.69 9.90
C VAL A 200 -7.57 -19.07 9.25
N LEU A 201 -7.32 -19.15 7.94
CA LEU A 201 -7.49 -20.39 7.17
C LEU A 201 -6.25 -21.27 7.20
N ARG A 202 -5.06 -20.69 7.43
CA ARG A 202 -3.77 -21.40 7.47
C ARG A 202 -3.63 -22.43 6.34
N PRO A 203 -3.73 -22.01 5.06
CA PRO A 203 -3.74 -22.92 3.92
C PRO A 203 -2.53 -23.85 3.88
N GLU A 204 -1.41 -23.46 4.49
CA GLU A 204 -0.18 -24.24 4.61
C GLU A 204 -0.37 -25.55 5.39
N LEU A 205 -1.44 -25.67 6.20
CA LEU A 205 -1.79 -26.90 6.92
C LEU A 205 -2.63 -27.88 6.08
N TYR A 206 -3.29 -27.41 5.03
CA TYR A 206 -4.30 -28.17 4.28
C TYR A 206 -3.94 -28.37 2.80
N VAL A 207 -3.01 -27.58 2.28
CA VAL A 207 -2.55 -27.65 0.90
C VAL A 207 -1.15 -28.24 0.90
N ALA A 208 -0.95 -29.34 0.15
CA ALA A 208 0.35 -29.97 0.02
C ALA A 208 1.39 -28.99 -0.53
N PRO A 209 2.65 -29.04 -0.05
CA PRO A 209 3.74 -28.24 -0.61
C PRO A 209 3.83 -28.40 -2.13
N GLY A 210 4.00 -27.29 -2.84
CA GLY A 210 4.07 -27.25 -4.30
C GLY A 210 3.48 -25.97 -4.87
N TYR A 211 3.15 -26.00 -6.16
CA TYR A 211 2.77 -24.82 -6.94
C TYR A 211 1.62 -24.00 -6.33
N ARG A 212 0.62 -24.65 -5.72
CA ARG A 212 -0.52 -23.95 -5.11
C ARG A 212 -0.12 -23.14 -3.87
N VAL A 213 0.71 -23.71 -3.00
CA VAL A 213 1.21 -23.00 -1.81
C VAL A 213 2.13 -21.87 -2.23
N PHE A 214 2.95 -22.09 -3.25
CA PHE A 214 3.78 -21.05 -3.86
C PHE A 214 2.92 -19.86 -4.34
N VAL A 215 1.93 -20.09 -5.21
CA VAL A 215 1.02 -19.02 -5.69
C VAL A 215 0.35 -18.25 -4.53
N ILE A 216 -0.06 -18.94 -3.46
CA ILE A 216 -0.66 -18.30 -2.28
C ILE A 216 0.35 -17.40 -1.57
N THR A 217 1.61 -17.82 -1.45
CA THR A 217 2.68 -17.00 -0.86
C THR A 217 2.98 -15.77 -1.72
N GLU A 218 3.15 -15.97 -3.03
CA GLU A 218 3.51 -14.93 -3.99
C GLU A 218 2.40 -13.90 -4.25
N PHE A 219 1.16 -14.21 -3.86
CA PHE A 219 0.09 -13.21 -3.84
C PHE A 219 0.41 -12.04 -2.90
N ASN A 220 1.36 -12.21 -1.97
CA ASN A 220 1.83 -11.13 -1.12
C ASN A 220 2.40 -9.95 -1.91
N GLU A 221 3.24 -10.20 -2.91
CA GLU A 221 3.91 -9.16 -3.72
C GLU A 221 2.88 -8.21 -4.34
N LEU A 222 1.81 -8.78 -4.91
CA LEU A 222 0.71 -7.99 -5.45
C LEU A 222 0.02 -7.13 -4.36
N THR A 223 -0.16 -7.66 -3.16
CA THR A 223 -0.85 -6.94 -2.09
C THR A 223 -0.03 -5.76 -1.56
N GLU A 224 1.31 -5.86 -1.61
CA GLU A 224 2.23 -4.78 -1.28
C GLU A 224 2.20 -3.69 -2.36
N VAL A 225 2.22 -4.06 -3.65
CA VAL A 225 1.96 -3.12 -4.76
C VAL A 225 0.66 -2.35 -4.55
N CYS A 226 -0.42 -3.04 -4.15
CA CYS A 226 -1.71 -2.40 -3.86
C CYS A 226 -1.62 -1.43 -2.68
N LEU A 227 -0.91 -1.79 -1.61
CA LEU A 227 -0.69 -0.91 -0.45
C LEU A 227 0.06 0.36 -0.86
N TYR A 228 1.16 0.21 -1.59
CA TYR A 228 2.01 1.33 -1.99
C TYR A 228 1.31 2.24 -2.99
N PHE A 229 0.53 1.68 -3.93
CA PHE A 229 -0.39 2.43 -4.78
C PHE A 229 -1.38 3.25 -3.94
N GLY A 230 -2.02 2.63 -2.95
CA GLY A 230 -2.95 3.29 -2.05
C GLY A 230 -2.33 4.46 -1.29
N LEU A 231 -1.13 4.26 -0.73
CA LEU A 231 -0.36 5.28 -0.04
C LEU A 231 0.01 6.44 -0.97
N LEU A 232 0.54 6.14 -2.17
CA LEU A 232 0.93 7.14 -3.16
C LEU A 232 -0.25 8.05 -3.53
N VAL A 233 -1.40 7.46 -3.87
CA VAL A 233 -2.61 8.20 -4.24
C VAL A 233 -3.13 9.02 -3.05
N PHE A 234 -3.14 8.45 -1.84
CA PHE A 234 -3.56 9.15 -0.62
C PHE A 234 -2.74 10.43 -0.37
N VAL A 235 -1.42 10.33 -0.46
CA VAL A 235 -0.51 11.44 -0.22
C VAL A 235 -0.61 12.48 -1.35
N TRP A 236 -0.74 12.03 -2.59
CA TRP A 236 -0.98 12.91 -3.74
C TRP A 236 -2.27 13.74 -3.59
N LEU A 237 -3.37 13.12 -3.15
CA LEU A 237 -4.63 13.81 -2.88
C LEU A 237 -4.47 14.84 -1.77
N ASN A 238 -3.79 14.51 -0.67
CA ASN A 238 -3.52 15.45 0.40
C ASN A 238 -2.69 16.66 -0.06
N LEU A 239 -1.65 16.43 -0.86
CA LEU A 239 -0.87 17.51 -1.45
C LEU A 239 -1.71 18.41 -2.35
N ARG A 240 -2.63 17.85 -3.15
CA ARG A 240 -3.55 18.65 -3.99
C ARG A 240 -4.43 19.56 -3.15
N ARG A 241 -4.93 19.09 -2.01
CA ARG A 241 -5.79 19.89 -1.10
C ARG A 241 -5.04 21.05 -0.44
N LEU A 242 -3.75 20.88 -0.16
CA LEU A 242 -2.93 21.91 0.49
C LEU A 242 -2.34 22.94 -0.49
N ARG A 243 -2.61 22.82 -1.81
CA ARG A 243 -2.17 23.82 -2.78
C ARG A 243 -2.91 25.14 -2.56
N PRO A 244 -2.21 26.29 -2.52
CA PRO A 244 -2.85 27.61 -2.50
C PRO A 244 -3.82 27.73 -3.68
N GLY A 245 -5.08 28.06 -3.40
CA GLY A 245 -6.14 28.22 -4.41
C GLY A 245 -7.10 27.03 -4.59
N ALA A 246 -6.87 25.89 -3.92
CA ALA A 246 -7.80 24.74 -3.96
C ALA A 246 -9.03 24.88 -3.04
N THR A 247 -9.09 25.94 -2.21
CA THR A 247 -10.19 26.23 -1.27
C THR A 247 -11.18 27.26 -1.82
N ALA A 248 -11.59 27.08 -3.07
CA ALA A 248 -12.67 27.84 -3.70
C ALA A 248 -13.37 26.98 -4.77
N ALA A 249 -13.90 25.83 -4.36
CA ALA A 249 -14.92 25.08 -5.09
C ALA A 249 -15.73 24.28 -4.07
#